data_AF-A0A372JF78-F1
#
_entry.id   AF-A0A372JF78-F1
#
_cell.length_a   1.000
_cell.length_b   1.000
_cell.length_c   1.000
_cell.angle_alpha   90.00
_cell.angle_beta   90.00
_cell.angle_gamma   90.00
#
_symmetry.space_group_name_H-M   'P 1'
#
loop_
_entity.id
_entity.type
_entity.pdbx_description
1 polymer ?
#
loop_
_entity_poly.entity_id
_entity_poly.type
_entity_poly.pdbx_seq_one_letter_code
_entity_poly.pdbx_strand_id
1 'polypeptide(L)'
;AARHVPALTIVADASPRSRAAARVVGDAARAHRVTVTPQARDDRPTVIVGGWATAYARLMDIARGRIPSQGSYLAPWLLAPPLLTVPAGQLVPLRFAPDDPMPQRYEAALERRYPGQPPTATGYAAWLAALRAPSATTCRLFAASTVQVPGPLGHDHGTGGAWLPGGTITEVAGPLGRPA
;
A
#
# COMPACT_ATOMS: atom_id res chain seq x y z
N ALA A 1 15.99 -8.88 -2.70
CA ALA A 1 17.12 -9.74 -3.10
C ALA A 1 16.67 -11.02 -3.83
N ALA A 2 15.63 -11.74 -3.40
CA ALA A 2 15.24 -13.02 -4.03
C ALA A 2 14.63 -12.93 -5.45
N ARG A 3 13.96 -11.82 -5.80
CA ARG A 3 13.52 -11.57 -7.19
C ARG A 3 14.62 -10.76 -7.89
N HIS A 4 15.24 -11.32 -8.92
CA HIS A 4 16.19 -10.60 -9.76
C HIS A 4 15.44 -9.52 -10.55
N VAL A 5 15.21 -8.36 -9.93
CA VAL A 5 14.49 -7.23 -10.52
C VAL A 5 15.55 -6.24 -11.08
N PRO A 6 15.78 -6.21 -12.40
CA PRO A 6 16.83 -5.37 -12.98
C PRO A 6 16.45 -3.88 -13.02
N ALA A 7 15.15 -3.58 -12.97
CA ALA A 7 14.64 -2.23 -13.07
C ALA A 7 13.31 -2.04 -12.32
N LEU A 8 12.95 -0.80 -12.02
CA LEU A 8 11.65 -0.41 -11.48
C LEU A 8 11.20 0.94 -12.06
N THR A 9 9.89 1.22 -11.97
CA THR A 9 9.32 2.53 -12.30
C THR A 9 8.91 3.25 -11.03
N ILE A 10 9.23 4.55 -10.90
CA ILE A 10 8.75 5.37 -9.78
C ILE A 10 7.65 6.31 -10.27
N VAL A 11 6.51 6.31 -9.57
CA VAL A 11 5.39 7.22 -9.80
C VAL A 11 5.29 8.17 -8.61
N ALA A 12 5.58 9.45 -8.87
CA ALA A 12 5.61 10.52 -7.88
C ALA A 12 4.76 11.72 -8.35
N ASP A 13 4.55 12.69 -7.46
CA ASP A 13 3.89 13.96 -7.75
C ASP A 13 4.72 15.16 -7.26
N ALA A 14 4.18 16.36 -7.45
CA ALA A 14 4.83 17.62 -7.07
C ALA A 14 4.73 17.93 -5.55
N SER A 15 4.27 17.02 -4.71
CA SER A 15 4.28 17.24 -3.26
C SER A 15 5.69 17.08 -2.67
N PRO A 16 6.05 17.83 -1.61
CA PRO A 16 7.33 17.67 -0.92
C PRO A 16 7.57 16.24 -0.42
N ARG A 17 6.53 15.60 0.14
CA ARG A 17 6.58 14.20 0.61
C ARG A 17 6.91 13.24 -0.53
N SER A 18 6.24 13.39 -1.68
CA SER A 18 6.45 12.50 -2.83
C SER A 18 7.86 12.64 -3.40
N ARG A 19 8.35 13.87 -3.57
CA ARG A 19 9.74 14.11 -4.00
C ARG A 19 10.77 13.52 -3.05
N ALA A 20 10.56 13.68 -1.74
CA ALA A 20 11.46 13.11 -0.74
C ALA A 20 11.48 11.58 -0.81
N ALA A 21 10.32 10.96 -0.93
CA ALA A 21 10.21 9.51 -1.08
C ALA A 21 10.80 8.99 -2.38
N ALA A 22 10.58 9.69 -3.51
CA ALA A 22 11.16 9.32 -4.79
C ALA A 22 12.70 9.33 -4.76
N ARG A 23 13.30 10.31 -4.05
CA ARG A 23 14.74 10.33 -3.80
C ARG A 23 15.21 9.11 -3.00
N VAL A 24 14.56 8.82 -1.88
CA VAL A 24 14.90 7.64 -1.05
C VAL A 24 14.82 6.34 -1.85
N VAL A 25 13.76 6.15 -2.64
CA VAL A 25 13.61 4.97 -3.50
C VAL A 25 14.70 4.95 -4.58
N GLY A 26 15.02 6.09 -5.21
CA GLY A 26 16.07 6.17 -6.22
C GLY A 26 17.46 5.89 -5.67
N ASP A 27 17.76 6.36 -4.47
CA ASP A 27 19.05 6.13 -3.79
C ASP A 27 19.19 4.66 -3.38
N ALA A 28 18.13 4.06 -2.83
CA ALA A 28 18.11 2.64 -2.52
C ALA A 28 18.23 1.77 -3.79
N ALA A 29 17.54 2.13 -4.87
CA ALA A 29 17.64 1.44 -6.16
C ALA A 29 19.08 1.45 -6.67
N ARG A 30 19.77 2.61 -6.61
CA ARG A 30 21.18 2.73 -6.99
C ARG A 30 22.09 1.86 -6.13
N ALA A 31 21.92 1.89 -4.81
CA ALA A 31 22.69 1.06 -3.87
C ALA A 31 22.54 -0.44 -4.15
N HIS A 32 21.35 -0.87 -4.60
CA HIS A 32 21.06 -2.26 -4.96
C HIS A 32 21.23 -2.59 -6.44
N ARG A 33 21.82 -1.68 -7.24
CA ARG A 33 22.03 -1.86 -8.70
C ARG A 33 20.74 -2.14 -9.47
N VAL A 34 19.62 -1.55 -9.04
CA VAL A 34 18.32 -1.58 -9.72
C VAL A 34 18.16 -0.31 -10.54
N THR A 35 17.86 -0.45 -11.83
CA THR A 35 17.68 0.70 -12.73
C THR A 35 16.33 1.36 -12.49
N VAL A 36 16.30 2.65 -12.19
CA VAL A 36 15.05 3.42 -12.21
C VAL A 36 14.78 3.89 -13.63
N THR A 37 13.63 3.51 -14.18
CA THR A 37 13.20 3.92 -15.52
C THR A 37 11.90 4.73 -15.45
N PRO A 38 11.69 5.71 -16.35
CA PRO A 38 10.40 6.37 -16.48
C PRO A 38 9.36 5.49 -17.20
N GLN A 39 9.81 4.48 -17.96
CA GLN A 39 8.94 3.68 -18.81
C GLN A 39 8.48 2.41 -18.09
N ALA A 40 7.17 2.32 -17.86
CA ALA A 40 6.54 1.13 -17.31
C ALA A 40 6.58 -0.04 -18.32
N ARG A 41 6.82 -1.26 -17.81
CA ARG A 41 6.91 -2.51 -18.57
C ARG A 41 6.41 -3.68 -17.72
N ASP A 42 6.10 -4.78 -18.37
CA ASP A 42 5.56 -6.03 -17.80
C ASP A 42 6.62 -6.92 -17.14
N ASP A 43 7.89 -6.50 -17.16
CA ASP A 43 9.05 -7.17 -16.56
C ASP A 43 9.54 -6.47 -15.26
N ARG A 44 8.86 -5.40 -14.83
CA ARG A 44 9.30 -4.58 -13.69
C ARG A 44 8.16 -4.08 -12.83
N PRO A 45 8.37 -3.92 -11.51
CA PRO A 45 7.38 -3.37 -10.62
C PRO A 45 7.24 -1.85 -10.78
N THR A 46 6.07 -1.36 -10.39
CA THR A 46 5.81 0.09 -10.24
C THR A 46 5.78 0.44 -8.76
N VAL A 47 6.59 1.42 -8.34
CA VAL A 47 6.63 1.97 -6.98
C VAL A 47 5.91 3.32 -6.98
N ILE A 48 4.80 3.42 -6.26
CA ILE A 48 3.93 4.59 -6.22
C ILE A 48 4.13 5.32 -4.89
N VAL A 49 4.75 6.50 -4.96
CA VAL A 49 5.04 7.38 -3.83
C VAL A 49 4.35 8.74 -3.96
N GLY A 50 3.36 8.85 -4.82
CA GLY A 50 2.51 10.04 -4.97
C GLY A 50 1.49 10.20 -3.84
N GLY A 51 0.65 11.21 -4.00
CA GLY A 51 -0.61 11.39 -3.30
C GLY A 51 -1.71 10.52 -3.88
N TRP A 52 -2.89 10.62 -3.26
CA TRP A 52 -4.02 9.73 -3.53
C TRP A 52 -4.47 9.78 -5.00
N ALA A 53 -4.65 10.98 -5.57
CA ALA A 53 -5.15 11.12 -6.94
C ALA A 53 -4.18 10.51 -7.97
N THR A 54 -2.88 10.78 -7.83
CA THR A 54 -1.83 10.21 -8.68
C THR A 54 -1.77 8.69 -8.56
N ALA A 55 -1.87 8.16 -7.33
CA ALA A 55 -1.90 6.72 -7.10
C ALA A 55 -3.12 6.06 -7.74
N TYR A 56 -4.32 6.60 -7.50
CA TYR A 56 -5.56 6.08 -8.05
C TYR A 56 -5.56 6.05 -9.58
N ALA A 57 -5.16 7.15 -10.23
CA ALA A 57 -5.07 7.23 -11.68
C ALA A 57 -4.12 6.16 -12.25
N ARG A 58 -2.94 6.01 -11.65
CA ARG A 58 -1.95 5.00 -12.07
C ARG A 58 -2.46 3.57 -11.89
N LEU A 59 -3.09 3.27 -10.75
CA LEU A 59 -3.64 1.94 -10.49
C LEU A 59 -4.76 1.61 -11.47
N MET A 60 -5.62 2.59 -11.82
CA MET A 60 -6.65 2.40 -12.84
C MET A 60 -6.07 2.19 -14.23
N ASP A 61 -4.97 2.85 -14.59
CA ASP A 61 -4.27 2.59 -15.85
C ASP A 61 -3.72 1.16 -15.92
N ILE A 62 -3.15 0.67 -14.81
CA ILE A 62 -2.65 -0.71 -14.69
C ILE A 62 -3.79 -1.72 -14.77
N ALA A 63 -4.85 -1.53 -13.98
CA ALA A 63 -6.01 -2.41 -13.95
C ALA A 63 -6.73 -2.51 -15.30
N ARG A 64 -6.71 -1.44 -16.10
CA ARG A 64 -7.27 -1.40 -17.46
C ARG A 64 -6.31 -1.92 -18.54
N GLY A 65 -5.12 -2.39 -18.17
CA GLY A 65 -4.10 -2.85 -19.11
C GLY A 65 -3.47 -1.75 -19.97
N ARG A 66 -3.71 -0.46 -19.66
CA ARG A 66 -3.13 0.67 -20.40
C ARG A 66 -1.65 0.85 -20.09
N ILE A 67 -1.22 0.42 -18.91
CA ILE A 67 0.15 0.50 -18.44
C ILE A 67 0.54 -0.85 -17.83
N PRO A 68 1.56 -1.54 -18.37
CA PRO A 68 2.01 -2.81 -17.82
C PRO A 68 2.78 -2.63 -16.50
N SER A 69 2.69 -3.61 -15.59
CA SER A 69 3.45 -3.62 -14.33
C SER A 69 3.52 -5.03 -13.70
N GLN A 70 4.66 -5.41 -13.15
CA GLN A 70 4.79 -6.58 -12.26
C GLN A 70 4.45 -6.22 -10.81
N GLY A 71 3.19 -5.89 -10.57
CA GLY A 71 2.69 -5.48 -9.25
C GLY A 71 2.94 -3.99 -8.94
N SER A 72 2.22 -3.50 -7.94
CA SER A 72 2.18 -2.08 -7.57
C SER A 72 2.57 -1.90 -6.11
N TYR A 73 3.80 -1.46 -5.86
CA TYR A 73 4.29 -1.17 -4.51
C TYR A 73 3.83 0.23 -4.09
N LEU A 74 2.92 0.30 -3.14
CA LEU A 74 2.40 1.56 -2.64
C LEU A 74 3.25 2.06 -1.47
N ALA A 75 3.43 3.37 -1.38
CA ALA A 75 3.95 3.97 -0.16
C ALA A 75 3.01 3.71 1.04
N PRO A 76 3.54 3.64 2.28
CA PRO A 76 2.73 3.29 3.46
C PRO A 76 1.50 4.18 3.66
N TRP A 77 1.59 5.47 3.33
CA TRP A 77 0.47 6.43 3.48
C TRP A 77 -0.68 6.21 2.50
N LEU A 78 -0.50 5.36 1.48
CA LEU A 78 -1.52 5.01 0.49
C LEU A 78 -2.35 3.78 0.89
N LEU A 79 -2.15 3.24 2.10
CA LEU A 79 -3.06 2.23 2.66
C LEU A 79 -4.42 2.88 2.97
N ALA A 80 -5.35 2.76 2.02
CA ALA A 80 -6.73 3.20 2.11
C ALA A 80 -7.61 2.34 1.18
N PRO A 81 -8.81 1.90 1.60
CA PRO A 81 -9.60 0.94 0.82
C PRO A 81 -9.82 1.32 -0.65
N PRO A 82 -10.15 2.58 -1.02
CA PRO A 82 -10.37 2.93 -2.43
C PRO A 82 -9.17 2.71 -3.35
N LEU A 83 -7.95 2.67 -2.80
CA LEU A 83 -6.75 2.34 -3.56
C LEU A 83 -6.47 0.84 -3.59
N LEU A 84 -6.90 0.09 -2.56
CA LEU A 84 -6.65 -1.34 -2.44
C LEU A 84 -7.67 -2.20 -3.20
N THR A 85 -8.87 -1.67 -3.46
CA THR A 85 -9.92 -2.37 -4.23
C THR A 85 -9.66 -2.39 -5.74
N VAL A 86 -8.70 -1.61 -6.24
CA VAL A 86 -8.33 -1.60 -7.65
C VAL A 86 -7.59 -2.92 -7.98
N PRO A 87 -7.92 -3.67 -9.04
CA PRO A 87 -7.24 -4.94 -9.31
C PRO A 87 -5.88 -4.71 -10.01
N ALA A 88 -4.88 -4.23 -9.27
CA ALA A 88 -3.57 -3.81 -9.80
C ALA A 88 -2.36 -4.42 -9.07
N GLY A 89 -2.57 -5.52 -8.34
CA GLY A 89 -1.51 -6.28 -7.66
C GLY A 89 -0.79 -5.47 -6.58
N GLN A 90 -1.54 -4.83 -5.69
CA GLN A 90 -0.99 -3.89 -4.71
C GLN A 90 -0.24 -4.59 -3.58
N LEU A 91 0.95 -4.05 -3.30
CA LEU A 91 1.82 -4.44 -2.21
C LEU A 91 2.09 -3.20 -1.35
N VAL A 92 1.95 -3.31 -0.03
CA VAL A 92 2.13 -2.19 0.89
C VAL A 92 3.11 -2.56 2.00
N PRO A 93 4.21 -1.80 2.18
CA PRO A 93 5.10 -1.97 3.31
C PRO A 93 4.46 -1.32 4.54
N LEU A 94 4.21 -2.10 5.59
CA LEU A 94 3.61 -1.63 6.84
C LEU A 94 4.47 -2.02 8.04
N ARG A 95 4.37 -1.21 9.09
CA ARG A 95 5.00 -1.49 10.40
C ARG A 95 4.04 -2.12 11.40
N PHE A 96 2.81 -2.34 10.99
CA PHE A 96 1.74 -2.98 11.75
C PHE A 96 1.02 -3.94 10.80
N ALA A 97 0.38 -4.95 11.36
CA ALA A 97 -0.60 -5.76 10.66
C ALA A 97 -2.02 -5.26 11.05
N PRO A 98 -2.98 -5.22 10.12
CA PRO A 98 -4.35 -4.80 10.44
C PRO A 98 -5.00 -5.56 11.61
N ASP A 99 -4.61 -6.80 11.84
CA ASP A 99 -5.09 -7.67 12.92
C ASP A 99 -4.30 -7.50 14.24
N ASP A 100 -3.26 -6.66 14.28
CA ASP A 100 -2.56 -6.34 15.52
C ASP A 100 -3.52 -5.63 16.52
N PRO A 101 -3.30 -5.76 17.84
CA PRO A 101 -4.19 -5.14 18.83
C PRO A 101 -4.32 -3.61 18.74
N MET A 102 -3.26 -2.90 18.33
CA MET A 102 -3.26 -1.44 18.32
C MET A 102 -4.03 -0.84 17.12
N PRO A 103 -3.87 -1.36 15.88
CA PRO A 103 -4.77 -1.07 14.76
C PRO A 103 -6.25 -1.34 15.06
N GLN A 104 -6.59 -2.46 15.71
CA GLN A 104 -7.99 -2.75 16.10
C GLN A 104 -8.54 -1.71 17.10
N ARG A 105 -7.71 -1.23 18.03
CA ARG A 105 -8.10 -0.14 18.93
C ARG A 105 -8.33 1.18 18.18
N TYR A 106 -7.54 1.45 17.16
CA TYR A 106 -7.75 2.60 16.29
C TYR A 106 -9.05 2.47 15.51
N GLU A 107 -9.34 1.31 14.91
CA GLU A 107 -10.61 1.04 14.23
C GLU A 107 -11.81 1.29 15.14
N ALA A 108 -11.80 0.72 16.35
CA ALA A 108 -12.88 0.92 17.32
C ALA A 108 -13.01 2.39 17.74
N ALA A 109 -11.90 3.13 17.85
CA ALA A 109 -11.93 4.56 18.16
C ALA A 109 -12.47 5.39 17.00
N LEU A 110 -12.11 5.04 15.76
CA LEU A 110 -12.59 5.67 14.55
C LEU A 110 -14.09 5.47 14.40
N GLU A 111 -14.58 4.24 14.53
CA GLU A 111 -16.00 3.91 14.39
C GLU A 111 -16.86 4.64 15.43
N ARG A 112 -16.40 4.70 16.70
CA ARG A 112 -17.13 5.46 17.74
C ARG A 112 -17.25 6.94 17.44
N ARG A 113 -16.25 7.55 16.79
CA ARG A 113 -16.20 9.01 16.58
C ARG A 113 -16.74 9.44 15.22
N TYR A 114 -16.56 8.58 14.22
CA TYR A 114 -16.89 8.79 12.82
C TYR A 114 -17.39 7.47 12.19
N PRO A 115 -18.64 7.07 12.49
CA PRO A 115 -19.19 5.80 12.03
C PRO A 115 -19.08 5.61 10.51
N GLY A 116 -18.68 4.41 10.08
CA GLY A 116 -18.54 4.05 8.67
C GLY A 116 -17.34 4.64 7.94
N GLN A 117 -16.49 5.43 8.61
CA GLN A 117 -15.25 5.90 8.01
C GLN A 117 -14.19 4.81 8.00
N PRO A 118 -13.59 4.48 6.84
CA PRO A 118 -12.57 3.45 6.80
C PRO A 118 -11.27 3.90 7.45
N PRO A 119 -10.54 3.00 8.15
CA PRO A 119 -9.20 3.28 8.63
C PRO A 119 -8.22 3.49 7.47
N THR A 120 -7.22 4.33 7.71
CA THR A 120 -6.09 4.56 6.78
C THR A 120 -4.79 4.55 7.56
N ALA A 121 -3.67 4.19 6.92
CA ALA A 121 -2.38 4.18 7.61
C ALA A 121 -1.97 5.59 8.06
N THR A 122 -2.31 6.63 7.30
CA THR A 122 -2.04 8.02 7.68
C THR A 122 -2.85 8.41 8.92
N GLY A 123 -4.13 8.03 8.98
CA GLY A 123 -4.98 8.27 10.15
C GLY A 123 -4.49 7.52 11.39
N TYR A 124 -4.09 6.26 11.24
CA TYR A 124 -3.53 5.47 12.33
C TYR A 124 -2.20 6.06 12.85
N ALA A 125 -1.30 6.46 11.96
CA ALA A 125 -0.05 7.11 12.36
C ALA A 125 -0.30 8.43 13.12
N ALA A 126 -1.27 9.24 12.67
CA ALA A 126 -1.66 10.47 13.36
C ALA A 126 -2.29 10.19 14.73
N TRP A 127 -3.12 9.15 14.83
CA TRP A 127 -3.72 8.71 16.09
C TRP A 127 -2.68 8.22 17.10
N LEU A 128 -1.70 7.41 16.67
CA LEU A 128 -0.59 7.01 17.53
C LEU A 128 0.21 8.22 18.03
N ALA A 129 0.49 9.18 17.15
CA ALA A 129 1.21 10.40 17.51
C ALA A 129 0.45 11.22 18.56
N ALA A 130 -0.88 11.36 18.40
CA ALA A 130 -1.74 12.04 19.36
C ALA A 130 -1.75 11.35 20.73
N LEU A 131 -1.68 10.02 20.75
CA LEU A 131 -1.57 9.23 21.98
C LEU A 131 -0.15 9.18 22.58
N ARG A 132 0.85 9.73 21.87
CA ARG A 132 2.29 9.53 22.18
C ARG A 132 2.65 8.04 22.32
N ALA A 133 1.94 7.18 21.59
CA ALA A 133 2.19 5.75 21.58
C ALA A 133 3.36 5.42 20.65
N PRO A 134 4.21 4.44 20.99
CA PRO A 134 5.31 4.03 20.13
C PRO A 134 4.78 3.41 18.84
N SER A 135 5.43 3.74 17.72
CA SER A 135 5.26 2.99 16.48
C SER A 135 6.22 1.81 16.46
N ALA A 136 5.75 0.64 16.04
CA ALA A 136 6.63 -0.48 15.75
C ALA A 136 7.69 -0.09 14.69
N THR A 137 8.87 -0.71 14.80
CA THR A 137 10.03 -0.38 13.95
C THR A 137 10.22 -1.39 12.81
N THR A 138 9.71 -2.60 12.97
CA THR A 138 9.81 -3.68 11.99
C THR A 138 8.89 -3.44 10.81
N CYS A 139 9.45 -3.39 9.60
CA CYS A 139 8.68 -3.29 8.37
C CYS A 139 8.42 -4.68 7.79
N ARG A 140 7.19 -4.95 7.37
CA ARG A 140 6.74 -6.16 6.68
C ARG A 140 6.01 -5.76 5.40
N LEU A 141 5.95 -6.64 4.42
CA LEU A 141 5.28 -6.43 3.14
C LEU A 141 3.94 -7.17 3.15
N PHE A 142 2.87 -6.48 2.79
CA PHE A 142 1.53 -7.03 2.71
C PHE A 142 1.00 -6.95 1.29
N ALA A 143 0.25 -7.96 0.85
CA ALA A 143 -0.51 -7.92 -0.39
C ALA A 143 -1.98 -7.65 -0.09
N ALA A 144 -2.61 -6.80 -0.91
CA ALA A 144 -4.04 -6.58 -0.88
C ALA A 144 -4.73 -7.40 -1.97
N SER A 145 -5.77 -8.13 -1.59
CA SER A 145 -6.56 -8.96 -2.50
C SER A 145 -8.03 -8.73 -2.25
N THR A 146 -8.80 -8.38 -3.28
CA THR A 146 -10.26 -8.38 -3.21
C THR A 146 -10.77 -9.80 -3.37
N VAL A 147 -11.71 -10.23 -2.53
CA VAL A 147 -12.44 -11.47 -2.75
C VAL A 147 -13.56 -11.16 -3.74
N GLN A 148 -13.59 -11.87 -4.87
CA GLN A 148 -14.72 -11.84 -5.80
C GLN A 148 -15.36 -13.22 -5.73
N VAL A 149 -16.57 -13.31 -5.19
CA VAL A 149 -17.36 -14.55 -5.20
C VAL A 149 -18.33 -14.49 -6.38
N PRO A 150 -18.21 -15.36 -7.40
CA PRO A 150 -19.21 -15.45 -8.46
C PRO A 150 -20.50 -16.07 -7.90
N GLY A 151 -21.61 -15.33 -7.90
CA GLY A 151 -22.92 -15.82 -7.43
C GLY A 151 -24.05 -14.77 -7.60
N PRO A 152 -25.34 -15.17 -7.54
CA PRO A 152 -26.45 -14.23 -7.68
C PRO A 152 -26.37 -13.18 -6.57
N LEU A 153 -26.51 -11.90 -6.94
CA LEU A 153 -26.47 -10.74 -6.04
C LEU A 153 -27.49 -10.91 -4.90
N GLY A 154 -27.02 -11.42 -3.76
CA GLY A 154 -27.86 -11.77 -2.62
C GLY A 154 -26.99 -11.88 -1.38
N HIS A 155 -26.78 -10.73 -0.74
CA HIS A 155 -26.07 -10.50 0.52
C HIS A 155 -24.54 -10.50 0.44
N ASP A 156 -24.01 -9.28 0.31
CA ASP A 156 -22.60 -8.97 0.51
C ASP A 156 -22.28 -9.13 2.01
N HIS A 157 -21.90 -10.33 2.42
CA HIS A 157 -21.22 -10.51 3.70
C HIS A 157 -19.82 -9.94 3.52
N GLY A 158 -19.62 -8.68 3.93
CA GLY A 158 -18.34 -7.98 3.96
C GLY A 158 -17.32 -8.68 4.86
N THR A 159 -16.82 -9.82 4.38
CA THR A 159 -15.87 -10.71 5.06
C THR A 159 -14.44 -10.15 5.10
N GLY A 160 -14.25 -8.90 4.64
CA GLY A 160 -13.02 -8.15 4.77
C GLY A 160 -13.02 -7.26 6.01
N GLY A 161 -11.88 -7.18 6.70
CA GLY A 161 -11.70 -6.28 7.85
C GLY A 161 -11.85 -4.81 7.46
N ALA A 162 -11.98 -3.90 8.43
CA ALA A 162 -12.28 -2.48 8.17
C ALA A 162 -11.27 -1.80 7.22
N TRP A 163 -10.02 -2.28 7.21
CA TRP A 163 -8.93 -1.80 6.34
C TRP A 163 -9.08 -2.13 4.85
N LEU A 164 -9.87 -3.15 4.51
CA LEU A 164 -10.22 -3.51 3.14
C LEU A 164 -11.56 -4.27 3.14
N PRO A 165 -12.70 -3.56 3.14
CA PRO A 165 -14.01 -4.19 3.01
C PRO A 165 -14.07 -5.04 1.73
N GLY A 166 -14.57 -6.27 1.84
CA GLY A 166 -14.64 -7.21 0.71
C GLY A 166 -13.28 -7.77 0.24
N GLY A 167 -12.22 -7.64 1.05
CA GLY A 167 -10.91 -8.18 0.72
C GLY A 167 -10.05 -8.48 1.93
N THR A 168 -8.81 -8.88 1.67
CA THR A 168 -7.82 -9.26 2.68
C THR A 168 -6.51 -8.52 2.46
N ILE A 169 -5.83 -8.24 3.56
CA ILE A 169 -4.47 -7.69 3.58
C ILE A 169 -3.60 -8.74 4.27
N THR A 170 -2.79 -9.46 3.51
CA THR A 170 -2.04 -10.62 3.98
C THR A 170 -0.56 -10.34 3.96
N GLU A 171 0.17 -10.71 5.02
CA GLU A 171 1.62 -10.63 5.03
C GLU A 171 2.22 -11.57 3.96
N VAL A 172 3.09 -11.04 3.10
CA VAL A 172 3.76 -11.81 2.03
C VAL A 172 5.28 -11.83 2.16
N ALA A 173 5.86 -10.94 2.98
CA ALA A 173 7.28 -11.01 3.35
C ALA A 173 7.57 -10.23 4.64
N GLY A 174 8.50 -10.72 5.46
CA GLY A 174 8.96 -10.00 6.64
C GLY A 174 10.01 -10.77 7.44
N PRO A 175 10.75 -10.11 8.33
CA PRO A 175 11.05 -8.67 8.38
C PRO A 175 11.82 -8.18 7.14
N LEU A 176 11.46 -7.02 6.60
CA LEU A 176 12.30 -6.34 5.61
C LEU A 176 13.50 -5.72 6.34
N GLY A 177 14.72 -6.03 5.89
CA GLY A 177 15.95 -5.50 6.47
C GLY A 177 15.96 -3.97 6.51
N ARG A 178 16.70 -3.40 7.46
CA ARG A 178 16.91 -1.93 7.49
C ARG A 178 17.55 -1.49 6.18
N PRO A 179 17.13 -0.35 5.59
CA PRO A 179 17.93 0.30 4.55
C PRO A 179 19.32 0.55 5.13
N ALA A 180 20.36 0.15 4.40
CA ALA A 180 21.75 0.47 4.73
C ALA A 180 22.00 1.97 4.63
#